data_AF-A0A3N5P027-F1
#
_entry.id   AF-A0A3N5P027-F1
#
_cell.length_a   1.000
_cell.length_b   1.000
_cell.length_c   1.000
_cell.angle_alpha   90.00
_cell.angle_beta   90.00
_cell.angle_gamma   90.00
#
_symmetry.space_group_name_H-M   'P 1'
#
loop_
_entity.id
_entity.type
_entity.pdbx_description
1 polymer ?
#
loop_
_entity_poly.entity_id
_entity_poly.type
_entity_poly.pdbx_seq_one_letter_code
_entity_poly.pdbx_strand_id
1 'polypeptide(L)'
;MSEPRYIVGIDLGTTNCVLSYIDTQKEHDLSKGIINIFQIPQLVAPGEVGEKDLLPSFIYLPTDQEKQGGRLTMSWNPFSDRVVGTYAK
;
A
#
# COMPACT_ATOMS: atom_id res chain seq x y z
N MET A 1 18.98 -1.94 -23.51
CA MET A 1 18.25 -1.90 -22.22
C MET A 1 17.60 -3.25 -22.03
N SER A 2 17.62 -3.82 -20.83
CA SER A 2 16.89 -5.07 -20.53
C SER A 2 15.38 -4.81 -20.56
N GLU A 3 14.59 -5.80 -20.97
CA GLU A 3 13.14 -5.69 -20.87
C GLU A 3 12.68 -5.50 -19.42
N PRO A 4 11.66 -4.66 -19.15
CA PRO A 4 11.16 -4.44 -17.80
C PRO A 4 10.47 -5.71 -17.28
N ARG A 5 10.81 -6.10 -16.05
CA ARG A 5 10.22 -7.27 -15.38
C ARG A 5 8.74 -7.09 -15.01
N TYR A 6 8.31 -5.86 -14.73
CA TYR A 6 6.96 -5.60 -14.25
C TYR A 6 6.22 -4.61 -15.14
N ILE A 7 4.97 -4.93 -15.46
CA ILE A 7 3.99 -3.98 -15.98
C ILE A 7 3.08 -3.65 -14.79
N VAL A 8 3.00 -2.37 -14.42
CA VAL A 8 2.26 -1.92 -13.23
C VAL A 8 1.09 -1.04 -13.65
N GLY A 9 -0.10 -1.36 -13.17
CA GLY A 9 -1.28 -0.52 -13.25
C GLY A 9 -1.57 0.08 -11.87
N ILE A 10 -1.80 1.40 -11.82
CA ILE A 10 -2.20 2.09 -10.59
C ILE A 10 -3.49 2.84 -10.89
N ASP A 11 -4.56 2.48 -10.19
CA ASP A 11 -5.80 3.23 -10.19
C ASP A 11 -5.83 4.13 -8.94
N LEU A 12 -5.91 5.43 -9.17
CA LEU A 12 -5.88 6.46 -8.13
C LEU A 12 -7.28 7.07 -7.99
N GLY A 13 -8.02 6.61 -6.99
CA GLY A 13 -9.33 7.13 -6.64
C GLY A 13 -9.29 8.14 -5.50
N THR A 14 -10.36 8.91 -5.37
CA THR A 14 -10.56 9.84 -4.25
C THR A 14 -10.88 9.13 -2.93
N THR A 15 -11.38 7.88 -2.99
CA THR A 15 -11.72 7.06 -1.81
C THR A 15 -10.73 5.93 -1.59
N ASN A 16 -10.32 5.24 -2.65
CA ASN A 16 -9.35 4.15 -2.59
C ASN A 16 -8.44 4.17 -3.80
N CYS A 17 -7.22 3.66 -3.62
CA CYS A 17 -6.28 3.32 -4.66
C CYS A 17 -6.08 1.79 -4.71
N VAL A 18 -5.73 1.27 -5.88
CA VAL A 18 -5.32 -0.13 -6.05
C VAL A 18 -4.12 -0.22 -6.98
N LEU A 19 -3.22 -1.15 -6.69
CA LEU A 19 -2.07 -1.47 -7.54
C LEU A 19 -2.24 -2.88 -8.09
N SER A 20 -2.12 -3.02 -9.40
CA SER A 20 -2.04 -4.29 -10.09
C SER A 20 -0.73 -4.42 -10.84
N TYR A 21 -0.29 -5.65 -11.08
CA TYR A 21 0.94 -5.90 -11.83
C TYR A 21 0.93 -7.24 -12.57
N ILE A 22 1.74 -7.29 -13.62
CA ILE A 22 2.15 -8.51 -14.33
C ILE A 22 3.66 -8.67 -14.16
N ASP A 23 4.13 -9.86 -13.78
CA ASP A 23 5.56 -10.24 -13.77
C ASP A 23 5.90 -10.92 -15.11
N THR A 24 6.55 -10.20 -16.01
CA THR A 24 6.87 -10.62 -17.39
C THR A 24 7.88 -11.77 -17.46
N GLN A 25 8.53 -12.10 -16.34
CA GLN A 25 9.40 -13.27 -16.24
C GLN A 25 8.63 -14.55 -15.92
N LYS A 26 7.38 -14.46 -15.45
CA LYS A 26 6.53 -15.63 -15.17
C LYS A 26 5.73 -16.07 -16.39
N GLU A 27 5.47 -15.16 -17.33
CA GLU A 27 4.75 -15.43 -18.58
C GLU A 27 5.35 -14.57 -19.70
N HIS A 28 5.88 -15.22 -20.73
CA HIS A 28 6.52 -14.55 -21.87
C HIS A 28 5.49 -14.05 -22.90
N ASP A 29 4.30 -14.66 -22.96
CA ASP A 29 3.19 -14.21 -23.80
C ASP A 29 2.31 -13.22 -23.01
N LEU A 30 2.56 -11.93 -23.20
CA LEU A 30 1.82 -10.86 -22.50
C LEU A 30 0.30 -10.91 -22.73
N SER A 31 -0.18 -11.54 -23.82
CA SER A 31 -1.61 -11.73 -24.05
C SER A 31 -2.27 -12.69 -23.05
N LYS A 32 -1.46 -13.49 -22.36
CA LYS A 32 -1.86 -14.46 -21.32
C LYS A 32 -1.38 -14.05 -19.93
N GLY A 33 -0.77 -12.87 -19.79
CA GLY A 33 -0.23 -12.39 -18.53
C GLY A 33 -1.30 -12.36 -17.43
N ILE A 34 -1.02 -13.03 -16.31
CA ILE A 34 -1.91 -13.03 -15.14
C ILE A 34 -1.77 -11.69 -14.42
N ILE A 35 -2.87 -10.95 -14.32
CA ILE A 35 -2.94 -9.71 -13.53
C ILE A 35 -3.02 -10.09 -12.06
N ASN A 36 -2.06 -9.62 -11.28
CA ASN A 36 -2.03 -9.79 -9.83
C ASN A 36 -2.41 -8.47 -9.16
N ILE A 37 -3.17 -8.53 -8.08
CA ILE A 37 -3.35 -7.39 -7.18
C ILE A 37 -2.20 -7.40 -6.18
N PHE A 38 -1.57 -6.25 -6.00
CA PHE A 38 -0.54 -6.11 -4.99
C PHE A 38 -1.19 -5.86 -3.63
N GLN A 39 -0.92 -6.76 -2.69
CA GLN A 39 -1.35 -6.58 -1.30
C GLN A 39 -0.46 -5.54 -0.62
N ILE A 40 -1.06 -4.43 -0.23
CA ILE A 40 -0.37 -3.28 0.36
C ILE A 40 -0.35 -3.47 1.88
N PRO A 41 0.83 -3.55 2.53
CA PRO A 41 0.92 -3.52 3.98
C PRO A 41 0.48 -2.16 4.51
N GLN A 42 -0.49 -2.16 5.43
CA GLN A 42 -1.10 -0.95 5.96
C GLN A 42 -1.24 -1.06 7.48
N LEU A 43 -1.16 0.06 8.18
CA LEU A 43 -1.61 0.11 9.58
C LEU A 43 -3.12 -0.14 9.58
N VAL A 44 -3.55 -1.23 10.22
CA VAL A 44 -4.98 -1.60 10.35
C VAL A 44 -5.50 -1.30 11.76
N ALA A 45 -4.61 -1.32 12.75
CA ALA A 45 -4.86 -0.93 14.13
C ALA A 45 -3.56 -0.42 14.79
N PRO A 46 -3.60 0.19 15.99
CA PRO A 46 -2.38 0.70 16.65
C PRO A 46 -1.37 -0.42 16.95
N GLY A 47 -0.24 -0.38 16.24
CA GLY A 47 0.85 -1.37 16.31
C GLY A 47 0.64 -2.60 15.43
N GLU A 48 -0.40 -2.62 14.60
CA GLU A 48 -0.77 -3.77 13.77
C GLU A 48 -0.74 -3.43 12.29
N VAL A 49 0.09 -4.17 11.53
CA VAL A 49 0.17 -4.08 10.08
C VAL A 49 -0.56 -5.26 9.46
N GLY A 50 -1.48 -4.98 8.54
CA GLY A 50 -2.20 -5.98 7.76
C GLY A 50 -2.07 -5.73 6.26
N GLU A 51 -2.09 -6.81 5.49
CA GLU A 51 -2.11 -6.76 4.03
C GLU A 51 -3.54 -6.52 3.52
N LYS A 52 -3.68 -5.59 2.56
CA LYS A 52 -4.97 -5.23 1.95
C LYS A 52 -4.80 -4.95 0.46
N ASP A 53 -5.79 -5.36 -0.32
CA ASP A 53 -5.83 -5.11 -1.77
C ASP A 53 -6.03 -3.63 -2.13
N LEU A 54 -6.78 -2.90 -1.29
CA LEU A 54 -7.10 -1.49 -1.49
C LEU A 54 -6.39 -0.63 -0.46
N LEU A 55 -5.84 0.50 -0.90
CA LEU A 55 -5.32 1.55 -0.03
C LEU A 55 -6.34 2.70 0.07
N PRO A 56 -6.91 2.98 1.24
CA PRO A 56 -7.81 4.12 1.39
C PRO A 56 -7.08 5.45 1.16
N SER A 57 -7.72 6.37 0.43
CA SER A 57 -7.19 7.70 0.10
C SER A 57 -7.47 8.72 1.21
N PHE A 58 -7.19 8.32 2.45
CA PHE A 58 -7.39 9.14 3.65
C PHE A 58 -6.08 9.33 4.38
N ILE A 59 -5.98 10.45 5.08
CA ILE A 59 -4.86 10.77 5.97
C ILE A 59 -5.45 11.01 7.34
N TYR A 60 -4.97 10.25 8.33
CA TYR A 60 -5.25 10.52 9.72
C TYR A 60 -4.10 11.34 10.33
N LEU A 61 -4.46 12.41 11.03
CA LEU A 61 -3.52 13.31 11.68
C LEU A 61 -3.62 13.09 13.20
N PRO A 62 -2.73 12.26 13.78
CA PRO A 62 -2.77 11.97 15.21
C PRO A 62 -2.46 13.19 16.07
N THR A 63 -3.05 13.23 17.25
CA THR A 63 -2.70 14.19 18.30
C THR A 63 -1.28 13.94 18.83
N ASP A 64 -0.69 14.93 19.49
CA ASP A 64 0.65 14.79 20.07
C ASP A 64 0.72 13.69 21.14
N GLN A 65 -0.37 13.42 21.87
CA GLN A 65 -0.46 12.33 22.84
C GLN A 65 -0.41 10.95 22.16
N GLU A 66 -1.09 10.78 21.03
CA GLU A 66 -1.09 9.52 20.29
C GLU A 66 0.26 9.22 19.65
N LYS A 67 0.97 10.25 19.20
CA LYS A 67 2.34 10.13 18.66
C LYS A 67 3.32 9.60 19.72
N GLN A 68 3.24 10.11 20.95
CA GLN A 68 4.10 9.67 22.06
C GLN A 68 3.92 8.19 22.42
N GLY A 69 2.75 7.61 22.10
CA GLY A 69 2.47 6.20 22.34
C GLY A 69 3.24 5.24 21.44
N GLY A 70 3.88 5.70 20.35
CA GLY A 70 4.72 4.87 19.46
C GLY A 70 3.98 3.76 18.69
N ARG A 71 2.65 3.67 18.80
CA ARG A 71 1.83 2.62 18.18
C ARG A 71 1.31 3.00 16.79
N LEU A 72 1.60 4.21 16.32
CA LEU A 72 1.19 4.70 15.00
C LEU A 72 2.33 4.72 13.98
N THR A 73 3.51 4.24 14.37
CA THR A 73 4.71 4.19 13.52
C THR A 73 4.85 2.82 12.87
N MET A 74 5.27 2.80 11.61
CA MET A 74 5.64 1.55 10.92
C MET A 74 7.16 1.37 10.93
N SER A 75 7.64 0.14 10.81
CA SER A 75 9.07 -0.18 10.86
C SER A 75 9.91 0.56 9.81
N TRP A 76 9.31 0.89 8.67
CA TRP A 76 9.93 1.64 7.58
C TRP A 76 9.55 3.14 7.57
N ASN A 77 8.67 3.59 8.45
CA ASN A 77 8.32 5.00 8.64
C ASN A 77 8.14 5.32 10.13
N PRO A 78 9.25 5.61 10.84
CA PRO A 78 9.26 5.84 12.28
C PRO A 78 8.76 7.24 12.70
N PHE A 79 8.46 8.14 11.75
CA PHE A 79 8.05 9.53 12.01
C PHE A 79 6.73 9.86 11.34
N SER A 80 5.67 9.12 11.66
CA SER A 80 4.35 9.39 11.13
C SER A 80 3.68 10.55 11.88
N ASP A 81 4.01 11.79 11.49
CA ASP A 81 3.11 12.94 11.72
C ASP A 81 1.72 12.73 11.11
N ARG A 82 1.60 11.71 10.27
CA ARG A 82 0.43 11.34 9.48
C ARG A 82 0.37 9.83 9.35
N VAL A 83 -0.81 9.26 9.49
CA VAL A 83 -1.07 7.84 9.22
C VAL A 83 -1.87 7.71 7.93
N VAL A 84 -1.50 6.74 7.10
CA VAL A 84 -2.20 6.37 5.87
C VAL A 84 -2.55 4.89 5.91
N GLY A 85 -3.51 4.47 5.11
CA GLY A 85 -4.01 3.10 5.07
C GLY A 85 -5.30 2.90 5.84
N THR A 86 -5.66 1.65 6.09
CA THR A 86 -6.96 1.26 6.66
C THR A 86 -7.29 1.95 7.99
N TYR A 87 -6.30 2.16 8.86
CA TYR A 87 -6.50 2.89 10.12
C TYR A 87 -6.97 4.34 9.93
N ALA A 88 -6.68 4.97 8.79
CA ALA A 88 -7.03 6.35 8.53
C ALA A 88 -8.46 6.56 8.00
N LYS A 89 -9.20 5.49 7.73
CA LYS A 89 -10.59 5.50 7.25
C LYS A 89 -11.55 5.34 8.42
#